data_AF-A0A933WQL3-F1
#
_entry.id   AF-A0A933WQL3-F1
#
_cell.length_a   1.000
_cell.length_b   1.000
_cell.length_c   1.000
_cell.angle_alpha   90.00
_cell.angle_beta   90.00
_cell.angle_gamma   90.00
#
_symmetry.space_group_name_H-M   'P 1'
#
loop_
_entity.id
_entity.type
_entity.pdbx_description
1 polymer ?
#
loop_
_entity_poly.entity_id
_entity_poly.type
_entity_poly.pdbx_seq_one_letter_code
_entity_poly.pdbx_strand_id
1 'polypeptide(L)'
;MATGYNKNVRKKPIGKMIFMGILSVALYAVLLMKQDAINSYFGRGGIYALLPIVTAFIFSFIHGAFTGDFWTVLGVEAKKKKEVK
;
A
#
# COMPACT_ATOMS: atom_id res chain seq x y z
N MET A 1 34.54 24.04 18.51
CA MET A 1 33.46 23.22 19.08
C MET A 1 32.12 23.78 18.67
N ALA A 2 31.34 23.01 17.90
CA ALA A 2 29.87 22.96 17.89
C ALA A 2 29.45 21.93 16.82
N THR A 3 29.60 20.66 17.20
CA THR A 3 29.12 19.49 16.46
C THR A 3 27.60 19.50 16.47
N GLY A 4 26.97 19.85 15.34
CA GLY A 4 25.51 20.01 15.24
C GLY A 4 24.84 19.23 14.10
N TYR A 5 25.50 18.25 13.48
CA TYR A 5 24.88 17.47 12.40
C TYR A 5 24.16 16.23 12.96
N ASN A 6 23.02 16.42 13.62
CA ASN A 6 22.11 15.32 13.91
C ASN A 6 21.30 14.99 12.64
N LYS A 7 21.94 14.26 11.72
CA LYS A 7 21.23 13.55 10.66
C LYS A 7 20.53 12.36 11.28
N ASN A 8 19.26 12.55 11.64
CA ASN A 8 18.35 11.42 11.82
C ASN A 8 18.19 10.74 10.45
N VAL A 9 19.14 9.85 10.10
CA VAL A 9 19.06 9.04 8.88
C VAL A 9 17.95 8.04 9.12
N ARG A 10 16.70 8.42 8.82
CA ARG A 10 15.57 7.48 8.85
C ARG A 10 15.96 6.30 7.96
N LYS A 11 16.06 5.10 8.54
CA LYS A 11 16.32 3.89 7.76
C LYS A 11 15.20 3.76 6.72
N LYS A 12 15.58 3.62 5.46
CA LYS A 12 14.62 3.40 4.37
C LYS A 12 13.80 2.13 4.67
N PRO A 13 12.46 2.15 4.51
CA PRO A 13 11.59 1.04 4.87
C PRO A 13 11.62 -0.10 3.84
N ILE A 14 12.81 -0.51 3.39
CA ILE A 14 13.00 -1.47 2.28
C ILE A 14 12.36 -2.82 2.59
N GLY A 15 12.56 -3.36 3.79
CA GLY A 15 11.97 -4.64 4.18
C GLY A 15 10.44 -4.62 4.17
N LYS A 16 9.84 -3.54 4.69
CA LYS A 16 8.38 -3.34 4.69
C LYS A 16 7.84 -3.16 3.27
N MET A 17 8.55 -2.40 2.43
CA MET A 17 8.23 -2.23 1.01
C MET A 17 8.21 -3.58 0.27
N ILE A 18 9.25 -4.40 0.41
CA ILE A 18 9.34 -5.69 -0.27
C ILE A 18 8.20 -6.62 0.19
N PHE A 19 7.97 -6.71 1.50
CA PHE A 19 6.90 -7.53 2.04
C PHE A 19 5.51 -7.10 1.52
N MET A 20 5.20 -5.81 1.58
CA MET A 20 3.93 -5.27 1.07
C MET A 20 3.82 -5.42 -0.45
N GLY A 21 4.93 -5.33 -1.18
CA GLY A 21 4.98 -5.57 -2.63
C GLY A 21 4.66 -7.01 -2.98
N ILE A 22 5.28 -7.99 -2.30
CA ILE A 22 4.97 -9.42 -2.47
C ILE A 22 3.50 -9.69 -2.15
N LEU A 23 2.99 -9.12 -1.05
CA LEU A 23 1.59 -9.27 -0.68
C LEU A 23 0.65 -8.67 -1.74
N SER A 24 0.98 -7.50 -2.28
CA SER A 24 0.21 -6.87 -3.36
C SER A 24 0.21 -7.75 -4.62
N VAL A 25 1.37 -8.29 -5.02
CA VAL A 25 1.48 -9.18 -6.19
C VAL A 25 0.65 -10.45 -5.98
N ALA A 26 0.74 -11.07 -4.80
CA ALA A 26 -0.05 -12.26 -4.47
C ALA A 26 -1.56 -11.99 -4.55
N LEU A 27 -2.01 -10.83 -4.04
CA LEU A 27 -3.41 -10.43 -4.14
C LEU A 27 -3.87 -10.27 -5.60
N TYR A 28 -3.12 -9.54 -6.42
CA TYR A 28 -3.45 -9.40 -7.85
C TYR A 28 -3.42 -10.76 -8.57
N ALA A 29 -2.44 -11.62 -8.26
CA ALA A 29 -2.36 -12.95 -8.84
C ALA A 29 -3.61 -13.78 -8.50
N VAL A 30 -4.02 -13.83 -7.23
CA VAL A 30 -5.23 -14.56 -6.82
C VAL A 30 -6.48 -13.98 -7.48
N LEU A 31 -6.62 -12.65 -7.52
CA LEU A 31 -7.76 -11.97 -8.15
C LEU A 31 -7.90 -12.36 -9.63
N LEU A 32 -6.79 -12.38 -10.37
CA LEU A 32 -6.77 -12.71 -11.79
C LEU A 32 -6.88 -14.21 -12.06
N MET A 33 -6.22 -15.05 -11.26
CA MET A 33 -6.28 -16.52 -11.40
C MET A 33 -7.66 -17.09 -11.06
N LYS A 34 -8.45 -16.40 -10.22
CA LYS A 34 -9.80 -16.83 -9.81
C LYS A 34 -10.89 -15.91 -10.34
N GLN A 35 -10.62 -15.18 -11.43
CA GLN A 35 -11.52 -14.17 -11.97
C GLN A 35 -12.95 -14.68 -12.21
N ASP A 36 -13.12 -15.89 -12.77
CA ASP A 36 -14.45 -16.45 -13.03
C ASP A 36 -15.26 -16.68 -11.74
N ALA A 37 -14.60 -17.23 -10.71
CA ALA A 37 -15.23 -17.44 -9.41
C ALA A 37 -15.58 -16.11 -8.73
N ILE A 38 -14.65 -15.15 -8.76
CA ILE A 38 -14.83 -13.83 -8.15
C ILE A 38 -15.98 -13.08 -8.82
N ASN A 39 -16.02 -13.05 -10.15
CA ASN A 39 -17.11 -12.42 -10.91
C ASN A 39 -18.44 -13.11 -10.65
N SER A 40 -18.46 -14.45 -10.51
CA SER A 40 -19.68 -15.20 -10.15
C SER A 40 -20.24 -14.78 -8.80
N TYR A 41 -19.42 -14.39 -7.82
CA TYR A 41 -19.91 -13.88 -6.54
C TYR A 41 -20.23 -12.38 -6.61
N PHE A 42 -19.35 -11.57 -7.19
CA PHE A 42 -19.48 -10.11 -7.23
C PHE A 42 -20.70 -9.67 -8.06
N GLY A 43 -21.05 -10.42 -9.10
CA GLY A 43 -22.17 -10.13 -9.99
C GLY A 43 -23.55 -10.52 -9.43
N ARG A 44 -23.63 -11.22 -8.28
CA ARG A 44 -24.93 -11.67 -7.71
C ARG A 44 -25.79 -10.53 -7.16
N GLY A 45 -25.20 -9.36 -6.90
CA GLY A 45 -25.91 -8.24 -6.28
C GLY A 45 -26.33 -8.52 -4.83
N GLY A 46 -27.28 -7.72 -4.32
CA GLY A 46 -27.70 -7.80 -2.91
C GLY A 46 -26.52 -7.63 -1.94
N ILE A 47 -26.42 -8.50 -0.94
CA ILE A 47 -25.31 -8.47 0.01
C ILE A 47 -23.94 -8.71 -0.67
N TYR A 48 -23.91 -9.43 -1.80
CA TYR A 48 -22.68 -9.72 -2.53
C TYR A 48 -22.08 -8.48 -3.20
N ALA A 49 -22.86 -7.40 -3.39
CA ALA A 49 -22.35 -6.13 -3.90
C ALA A 49 -21.35 -5.48 -2.93
N LEU A 50 -21.31 -5.89 -1.65
CA LEU A 50 -20.29 -5.45 -0.71
C LEU A 50 -18.92 -6.06 -1.00
N LEU A 51 -18.86 -7.23 -1.63
CA LEU A 51 -17.61 -7.93 -1.90
C LEU A 51 -16.61 -7.09 -2.74
N PRO A 52 -16.97 -6.52 -3.91
CA PRO A 52 -16.05 -5.68 -4.67
C PRO A 52 -15.59 -4.44 -3.90
N ILE A 53 -16.44 -3.87 -3.03
CA ILE A 53 -16.11 -2.70 -2.21
C ILE A 53 -15.05 -3.07 -1.17
N VAL A 54 -15.27 -4.16 -0.42
CA VAL A 54 -14.32 -4.66 0.57
C VAL A 54 -13.01 -5.05 -0.10
N THR A 55 -13.05 -5.72 -1.24
CA THR A 55 -11.86 -6.06 -2.01
C THR A 55 -11.10 -4.79 -2.43
N ALA A 56 -11.78 -3.77 -2.96
CA ALA A 56 -11.15 -2.51 -3.32
C ALA A 56 -10.44 -1.85 -2.12
N PHE A 57 -11.03 -1.87 -0.93
CA PHE A 57 -10.38 -1.35 0.28
C PHE A 57 -9.14 -2.15 0.69
N ILE A 58 -9.22 -3.49 0.65
CA ILE A 58 -8.07 -4.36 0.96
C ILE A 58 -6.90 -4.05 0.01
N PHE A 59 -7.18 -3.98 -1.30
CA PHE A 59 -6.18 -3.64 -2.29
C PHE A 59 -5.62 -2.23 -2.09
N SER A 60 -6.49 -1.25 -1.85
CA SER A 60 -6.07 0.14 -1.61
C SER A 60 -5.15 0.26 -0.40
N PHE A 61 -5.43 -0.47 0.68
CA PHE A 61 -4.60 -0.45 1.87
C PHE A 61 -3.23 -1.08 1.62
N ILE A 62 -3.19 -2.29 1.05
CA ILE A 62 -1.94 -3.05 0.87
C ILE A 62 -1.08 -2.44 -0.24
N HIS A 63 -1.67 -2.18 -1.40
CA HIS A 63 -0.98 -1.53 -2.51
C HIS A 63 -0.60 -0.09 -2.16
N GLY A 64 -1.46 0.64 -1.42
CA GLY A 64 -1.16 1.96 -0.90
C GLY A 64 0.02 1.98 0.07
N ALA A 65 0.08 1.02 1.00
CA ALA A 65 1.22 0.89 1.91
C ALA A 65 2.52 0.58 1.16
N PHE A 66 2.47 -0.32 0.17
CA PHE A 66 3.59 -0.60 -0.73
C PHE A 66 4.05 0.66 -1.47
N THR A 67 3.15 1.36 -2.16
CA THR A 67 3.49 2.54 -2.96
C THR A 67 4.03 3.68 -2.10
N GLY A 68 3.50 3.89 -0.90
CA GLY A 68 4.04 4.88 0.04
C GLY A 68 5.48 4.58 0.46
N ASP A 69 5.77 3.32 0.82
CA ASP A 69 7.14 2.90 1.15
C ASP A 69 8.05 2.92 -0.10
N PHE A 70 7.53 2.58 -1.28
CA PHE A 70 8.24 2.63 -2.55
C PHE A 70 8.73 4.05 -2.88
N TRP A 71 7.85 5.05 -2.82
CA TRP A 71 8.22 6.45 -3.01
C TRP A 71 9.24 6.91 -1.96
N THR A 72 9.06 6.50 -0.70
CA THR A 72 10.01 6.79 0.39
C THR A 72 11.40 6.20 0.11
N VAL A 73 11.48 4.96 -0.38
CA VAL A 73 12.75 4.30 -0.74
C VAL A 73 13.43 5.00 -1.91
N LEU A 74 12.66 5.48 -2.90
CA LEU A 74 13.14 6.31 -4.00
C LEU A 74 13.55 7.74 -3.58
N GLY A 75 13.24 8.14 -2.35
CA GLY A 75 13.56 9.47 -1.80
C GLY A 75 12.51 10.55 -2.09
N VAL A 76 11.34 10.16 -2.59
CA VAL A 76 10.18 11.03 -2.74
C VAL A 76 9.37 11.00 -1.45
N GLU A 77 9.61 11.98 -0.58
CA GLU A 77 8.85 12.14 0.67
C GLU A 77 7.86 13.30 0.58
N ALA A 78 6.71 13.15 1.23
CA ALA A 78 5.75 14.25 1.37
C ALA A 78 6.39 15.42 2.13
N LYS A 79 6.18 16.65 1.62
CA LYS A 79 6.67 17.86 2.28
C LYS A 79 6.08 17.92 3.69
N LYS A 80 6.94 17.95 4.72
CA LYS A 80 6.47 18.14 6.10
C LYS A 80 5.73 19.47 6.16
N LYS A 81 4.43 19.42 6.48
CA LYS A 81 3.64 20.63 6.72
C LYS A 81 4.31 21.36 7.88
N LYS A 82 4.73 22.62 7.67
CA LYS A 82 5.08 23.49 8.81
C LYS A 82 3.79 23.61 9.62
N GLU A 83 3.79 23.13 10.86
CA GLU A 83 2.78 23.53 11.81
C GLU A 83 2.85 25.05 11.88
N VAL A 84 1.78 25.70 11.41
CA VAL A 84 1.59 27.13 11.65
C VAL A 84 1.25 27.20 13.12
N LYS A 85 2.24 27.61 13.92
CA LYS A 85 2.04 27.99 15.32
C LYS A 85 1.18 29.23 15.41
#